data_AF-A0A7C3WEN3-F1
#
_entry.id   AF-A0A7C3WEN3-F1
#
_cell.length_a   1.000
_cell.length_b   1.000
_cell.length_c   1.000
_cell.angle_alpha   90.00
_cell.angle_beta   90.00
_cell.angle_gamma   90.00
#
_symmetry.space_group_name_H-M   'P 1'
#
loop_
_entity.id
_entity.type
_entity.pdbx_description
1 polymer ?
#
loop_
_entity_poly.entity_id
_entity_poly.type
_entity_poly.pdbx_seq_one_letter_code
_entity_poly.pdbx_strand_id
1 'polypeptide(L)' 'RVYIKRPEDYPVVRRACERRLGELPTIYAIADVCRPALLVEIEGIAFSARKP' A
#
# COMPACT_ATOMS: atom_id res chain seq x y z
N ARG A 1 -5.27 -2.14 -0.40
CA ARG A 1 -4.81 -1.80 -1.78
C ARG A 1 -3.70 -0.76 -1.69
N VAL A 2 -2.79 -0.76 -2.66
CA VAL A 2 -1.69 0.20 -2.74
C VAL A 2 -1.72 0.84 -4.12
N TYR A 3 -1.94 2.15 -4.17
CA TYR A 3 -1.88 2.93 -5.40
C TYR A 3 -0.53 3.62 -5.50
N ILE A 4 0.15 3.44 -6.62
CA ILE A 4 1.49 3.96 -6.87
C ILE A 4 1.40 4.93 -8.03
N LYS A 5 1.88 6.16 -7.81
CA LYS A 5 1.81 7.22 -8.82
C LYS A 5 2.69 6.94 -10.03
N ARG A 6 3.86 6.33 -9.82
CA ARG A 6 4.88 6.10 -10.83
C ARG A 6 5.22 4.62 -10.95
N PRO A 7 5.16 4.01 -12.15
CA PRO A 7 5.48 2.60 -12.33
C PRO A 7 6.85 2.17 -11.77
N GLU A 8 7.86 3.04 -11.90
CA GLU A 8 9.22 2.80 -11.43
C GLU A 8 9.34 2.67 -9.91
N ASP A 9 8.40 3.22 -9.15
CA ASP A 9 8.40 3.15 -7.68
C ASP A 9 7.85 1.81 -7.15
N TYR A 10 7.27 0.97 -8.02
CA TYR A 10 6.67 -0.31 -7.60
C TYR A 10 7.63 -1.21 -6.79
N PRO A 11 8.87 -1.49 -7.23
CA PRO A 11 9.75 -2.38 -6.50
C PRO A 11 10.08 -1.88 -5.09
N VAL A 12 10.28 -0.57 -4.92
CA VAL A 12 10.61 0.02 -3.61
C VAL A 12 9.40 0.08 -2.69
N VAL A 13 8.22 0.41 -3.22
CA VAL A 13 6.97 0.43 -2.46
C VAL A 13 6.60 -0.98 -1.99
N ARG A 14 6.64 -1.97 -2.89
CA ARG A 14 6.37 -3.37 -2.55
C ARG A 14 7.29 -3.86 -1.44
N ARG A 15 8.60 -3.62 -1.55
CA ARG A 15 9.58 -4.01 -0.53
C ARG A 15 9.32 -3.33 0.82
N ALA A 16 8.87 -2.07 0.80
CA ALA A 16 8.51 -1.34 2.00
C ALA A 16 7.26 -1.92 2.67
N CYS A 17 6.23 -2.27 1.89
CA CYS A 17 5.02 -2.93 2.37
C CYS A 17 5.33 -4.31 2.97
N GLU A 18 6.04 -5.18 2.23
CA GLU A 18 6.42 -6.53 2.69
C GLU A 18 7.22 -6.48 4.00
N ARG A 19 8.20 -5.57 4.11
CA ARG A 19 9.01 -5.42 5.32
C ARG A 19 8.19 -4.98 6.54
N ARG A 20 7.12 -4.19 6.36
CA ARG A 20 6.33 -3.63 7.47
C ARG A 20 5.10 -4.45 7.83
N LEU A 21 4.45 -5.03 6.83
CA LEU A 21 3.14 -5.66 6.95
C LEU A 21 3.22 -7.19 6.78
N GLY A 22 4.36 -7.72 6.35
CA GLY A 22 4.50 -9.13 5.98
C GLY A 22 3.77 -9.44 4.68
N GLU A 23 3.43 -10.72 4.50
CA GLU A 23 2.65 -11.18 3.36
C GLU A 23 1.16 -10.96 3.64
N LEU A 24 0.62 -9.86 3.10
CA LEU A 24 -0.81 -9.58 3.06
C LEU A 24 -1.33 -9.67 1.62
N PRO A 25 -2.57 -10.11 1.40
CA PRO A 25 -3.22 -10.01 0.10
C PRO A 25 -3.30 -8.53 -0.31
N THR A 26 -2.42 -8.13 -1.23
CA THR A 26 -2.22 -6.72 -1.60
C THR A 26 -2.27 -6.57 -3.10
N ILE A 27 -3.23 -5.78 -3.58
CA ILE A 27 -3.30 -5.35 -4.97
C ILE A 27 -2.51 -4.05 -5.11
N TYR A 28 -1.56 -4.02 -6.04
CA TYR A 28 -0.81 -2.85 -6.45
C TYR A 28 -1.38 -2.33 -7.77
N ALA A 29 -1.75 -1.05 -7.82
CA ALA A 29 -2.28 -0.41 -9.02
C ALA A 29 -1.49 0.86 -9.32
N ILE A 30 -1.27 1.14 -10.60
CA ILE A 30 -0.73 2.42 -11.05
C ILE A 30 -1.90 3.39 -11.21
N ALA A 31 -1.89 4.48 -10.46
CA ALA A 31 -2.94 5.49 -10.48
C ALA A 31 -2.44 6.81 -9.90
N ASP A 32 -3.07 7.92 -10.31
CA ASP A 32 -2.87 9.20 -9.64
C ASP A 32 -3.39 9.17 -8.20
N VAL A 33 -2.76 9.98 -7.35
CA VAL A 33 -3.15 10.21 -5.95
C VAL A 33 -3.58 11.67 -5.79
N CYS A 34 -4.53 11.93 -4.87
CA CYS A 34 -5.27 13.21 -4.80
C CYS A 34 -4.41 14.47 -4.70
N ARG A 35 -3.14 14.38 -4.27
CA ARG A 35 -2.22 15.52 -4.17
C ARG A 35 -1.00 15.30 -5.07
N PRO A 36 -0.55 16.33 -5.83
CA PRO A 36 0.56 16.19 -6.77
C PRO A 36 1.85 15.66 -6.15
N ALA A 37 2.17 16.08 -4.92
CA ALA A 37 3.40 15.71 -4.23
C ALA A 37 3.36 14.34 -3.54
N LEU A 38 2.18 13.71 -3.43
CA LEU A 38 2.09 12.34 -2.89
C LEU A 38 2.49 11.34 -3.96
N LEU A 39 3.19 10.28 -3.55
CA LEU A 39 3.74 9.25 -4.45
C LEU A 39 3.02 7.90 -4.32
N VAL A 40 2.40 7.66 -3.17
CA VAL A 40 1.73 6.40 -2.84
C VAL A 40 0.55 6.67 -1.92
N GLU A 41 -0.53 5.90 -2.09
CA GLU A 41 -1.67 5.84 -1.18
C GLU A 41 -1.93 4.39 -0.79
N ILE A 42 -2.20 4.14 0.49
CA ILE A 42 -2.40 2.79 1.04
C ILE A 42 -3.70 2.77 1.83
N GLU A 43 -4.56 1.82 1.52
CA GLU A 43 -5.80 1.53 2.24
C GLU A 43 -5.88 0.05 2.63
N GLY A 44 -6.53 -0.25 3.74
CA GLY A 44 -6.67 -1.61 4.24
C GLY A 44 -7.71 -1.72 5.35
N ILE A 45 -8.10 -2.95 5.66
CA ILE A 45 -9.01 -3.28 6.74
C ILE A 45 -8.22 -4.02 7.81
N ALA A 46 -8.33 -3.57 9.06
CA ALA A 46 -7.77 -4.26 10.22
C ALA A 46 -8.91 -4.89 11.03
N PHE A 47 -8.75 -6.17 11.37
CA PHE A 47 -9.69 -6.87 12.24
C PHE A 47 -9.13 -6.88 13.66
N SER A 48 -9.91 -6.39 14.61
CA SER A 48 -9.60 -6.51 16.04
C SER A 48 -10.54 -7.54 16.64
N ALA A 49 -9.98 -8.60 17.20
CA ALA A 49 -10.74 -9.51 18.05
C ALA A 49 -10.75 -8.94 19.47
N ARG A 50 -11.93 -8.53 19.96
CA ARG A 50 -12.08 -8.27 21.40
C ARG A 50 -12.03 -9.63 22.10
N LYS A 51 -10.95 -9.91 22.81
CA LYS A 51 -10.95 -11.05 23.74
C LYS A 51 -11.98 -10.73 24.86
N PRO A 52 -12.82 -11.71 25.24
CA PRO A 52 -13.75 -11.54 26.36
C PRO A 52 -13.01 -11.18 27.66
#